data_AF-A0A7S4C2D1-F1
#
_entry.id   AF-A0A7S4C2D1-F1
#
_cell.length_a   1.000
_cell.length_b   1.000
_cell.length_c   1.000
_cell.angle_alpha   90.00
_cell.angle_beta   90.00
_cell.angle_gamma   90.00
#
_symmetry.space_group_name_H-M   'P 1'
#
loop_
_entity.id
_entity.type
_entity.pdbx_description
1 polymer ?
#
loop_
_entity_poly.entity_id
_entity_poly.type
_entity_poly.pdbx_seq_one_letter_code
_entity_poly.pdbx_strand_id
1 'polypeptide(L)'
;MPDDHAQPENGSGSTVKGGNHASNATHGQAKAKRCVMQYAAGSASSTDGMTRGFGAMCTFNIAKTEYDALEKLGGKEYENALHALHRKHSQTALNVARNNGGIFVKIGQFIASLEGASGDAIPHEYVEALAELTDKAPAQPFETVNQVVSEDFGSPLEYLVRSVGKDPIAAGSLAQVHVAETHEGAAVAVKLQYPHLRAQAEADLDTFETMAGMLQPGGHDLGWLVRDVRRAIKQELDFGIERQNGEIARAALAHLWPHVCVPRAIAKLCSSRVLTTEFMPNLTRVDDPAALAEQQ
;
A
#
# COMPACT_ATOMS: atom_id res chain seq x y z
N MET A 1 -74.80 -49.67 1.04
CA MET A 1 -75.23 -48.48 0.29
C MET A 1 -75.24 -47.31 1.27
N PRO A 2 -74.54 -46.20 0.99
CA PRO A 2 -73.07 -46.14 0.96
C PRO A 2 -72.49 -44.94 1.76
N ASP A 3 -71.15 -44.86 1.81
CA ASP A 3 -70.25 -43.69 1.88
C ASP A 3 -70.36 -42.71 3.10
N ASP A 4 -69.30 -42.08 3.63
CA ASP A 4 -68.00 -41.77 3.06
C ASP A 4 -66.95 -41.36 4.13
N HIS A 5 -65.68 -41.55 3.76
CA HIS A 5 -64.44 -40.88 4.19
C HIS A 5 -64.10 -40.60 5.67
N ALA A 6 -63.08 -41.31 6.18
CA ALA A 6 -61.76 -40.73 6.51
C ALA A 6 -60.84 -41.78 7.18
N GLN A 7 -59.66 -42.03 6.61
CA GLN A 7 -58.52 -42.68 7.28
C GLN A 7 -57.40 -41.67 7.52
N PRO A 8 -56.52 -41.95 8.50
CA PRO A 8 -55.10 -42.02 8.12
C PRO A 8 -54.39 -43.25 8.72
N GLU A 9 -53.62 -43.95 7.88
CA GLU A 9 -52.58 -44.89 8.30
C GLU A 9 -51.21 -44.19 8.30
N ASN A 10 -50.46 -44.38 9.38
CA ASN A 10 -49.07 -43.94 9.53
C ASN A 10 -48.12 -44.97 8.92
N GLY A 11 -47.39 -44.58 7.87
CA GLY A 11 -46.32 -45.35 7.24
C GLY A 11 -44.98 -44.61 7.30
N SER A 12 -43.95 -45.35 7.72
CA SER A 12 -42.54 -45.01 7.87
C SER A 12 -41.84 -44.43 6.64
N GLY A 13 -40.87 -43.52 6.85
CA GLY A 13 -39.92 -43.11 5.82
C GLY A 13 -38.77 -42.24 6.35
N SER A 14 -37.59 -42.85 6.49
CA SER A 14 -36.30 -42.20 6.75
C SER A 14 -35.96 -41.16 5.67
N THR A 15 -35.50 -39.97 6.06
CA THR A 15 -34.67 -39.13 5.19
C THR A 15 -33.74 -38.25 6.01
N VAL A 16 -32.44 -38.54 5.92
CA VAL A 16 -31.32 -37.74 6.41
C VAL A 16 -31.29 -36.42 5.64
N LYS A 17 -31.42 -35.27 6.31
CA LYS A 17 -31.11 -33.95 5.74
C LYS A 17 -29.71 -33.53 6.15
N GLY A 18 -28.74 -33.81 5.29
CA GLY A 18 -27.50 -33.06 5.22
C GLY A 18 -27.72 -31.74 4.46
N GLY A 19 -27.01 -30.69 4.89
CA GLY A 19 -26.79 -29.49 4.09
C GLY A 19 -27.38 -28.20 4.67
N ASN A 20 -26.54 -27.39 5.32
CA ASN A 20 -26.57 -25.92 5.17
C ASN A 20 -25.36 -25.22 5.82
N HIS A 21 -24.12 -25.57 5.42
CA HIS A 21 -22.92 -24.78 5.79
C HIS A 21 -22.19 -24.16 4.60
N ALA A 22 -22.51 -24.55 3.36
CA ALA A 22 -21.86 -24.01 2.14
C ALA A 22 -22.50 -22.71 1.60
N SER A 23 -23.74 -22.40 1.99
CA SER A 23 -24.52 -21.26 1.48
C SER A 23 -24.05 -19.90 2.05
N ASN A 24 -23.58 -19.87 3.31
CA ASN A 24 -23.18 -18.63 3.97
C ASN A 24 -21.77 -18.15 3.55
N ALA A 25 -20.87 -19.07 3.21
CA ALA A 25 -19.51 -18.74 2.77
C ALA A 25 -19.48 -18.07 1.38
N THR A 26 -20.34 -18.52 0.47
CA THR A 26 -20.48 -17.95 -0.88
C THR A 26 -21.16 -16.58 -0.86
N HIS A 27 -22.11 -16.35 0.05
CA HIS A 27 -22.75 -15.04 0.23
C HIS A 27 -21.81 -13.98 0.80
N GLY A 28 -20.93 -14.35 1.75
CA GLY A 28 -19.89 -13.47 2.30
C GLY A 28 -18.83 -13.07 1.26
N GLN A 29 -18.37 -14.03 0.45
CA GLN A 29 -17.41 -13.79 -0.63
C GLN A 29 -17.98 -12.93 -1.77
N ALA A 30 -19.28 -13.07 -2.10
CA ALA A 30 -19.94 -12.25 -3.11
C ALA A 30 -20.12 -10.78 -2.66
N LYS A 31 -20.38 -10.55 -1.36
CA LYS A 31 -20.50 -9.20 -0.78
C LYS A 31 -19.15 -8.48 -0.72
N ALA A 32 -18.07 -9.20 -0.40
CA ALA A 32 -16.70 -8.69 -0.44
C ALA A 32 -16.26 -8.32 -1.87
N LYS A 33 -16.54 -9.18 -2.87
CA LYS A 33 -16.25 -8.87 -4.29
C LYS A 33 -17.00 -7.64 -4.81
N ARG A 34 -18.23 -7.41 -4.34
CA ARG A 34 -19.02 -6.23 -4.74
C ARG A 34 -18.49 -4.92 -4.14
N CYS A 35 -17.84 -4.98 -2.98
CA CYS A 35 -17.24 -3.81 -2.32
C CYS A 35 -15.94 -3.36 -3.00
N VAL A 36 -15.23 -4.27 -3.68
CA VAL A 36 -13.90 -4.02 -4.28
C VAL A 36 -14.01 -3.37 -5.68
N MET A 37 -15.13 -3.49 -6.38
CA MET A 37 -15.25 -3.11 -7.81
C MET A 37 -15.63 -1.65 -8.10
N GLN A 38 -15.74 -0.78 -7.11
CA GLN A 38 -16.27 0.57 -7.30
C GLN A 38 -15.22 1.65 -7.04
N TYR A 39 -14.09 1.60 -7.76
CA TYR A 39 -13.07 2.65 -7.72
C TYR A 39 -12.70 3.08 -9.15
N ALA A 40 -13.50 4.00 -9.68
CA ALA A 40 -13.17 4.82 -10.83
C ALA A 40 -13.52 6.27 -10.47
N ALA A 41 -12.49 7.10 -10.31
CA ALA A 41 -12.52 8.56 -10.24
C ALA A 41 -13.64 9.19 -9.38
N GLY A 42 -13.35 9.47 -8.10
CA GLY A 42 -14.22 10.24 -7.21
C GLY A 42 -13.40 11.05 -6.20
N SER A 43 -13.85 12.27 -5.92
CA SER A 43 -13.19 13.27 -5.07
C SER A 43 -12.79 12.72 -3.69
N ALA A 44 -11.50 12.77 -3.38
CA ALA A 44 -10.94 12.30 -2.12
C ALA A 44 -11.51 13.06 -0.92
N SER A 45 -12.31 12.34 -0.15
CA SER A 45 -12.96 12.78 1.09
C SER A 45 -12.48 11.94 2.26
N SER A 46 -12.60 12.44 3.50
CA SER A 46 -12.32 11.63 4.71
C SER A 46 -13.18 10.36 4.78
N THR A 47 -14.36 10.36 4.15
CA THR A 47 -15.25 9.19 4.02
C THR A 47 -14.65 8.07 3.15
N ASP A 48 -13.76 8.39 2.21
CA ASP A 48 -13.05 7.39 1.40
C ASP A 48 -12.02 6.63 2.23
N GLY A 49 -11.30 7.32 3.13
CA GLY A 49 -10.38 6.70 4.08
C GLY A 49 -11.08 5.71 5.01
N MET A 50 -12.25 6.09 5.56
CA MET A 50 -13.06 5.20 6.41
C MET A 50 -13.53 3.94 5.67
N THR A 51 -13.94 4.08 4.41
CA THR A 51 -14.43 2.95 3.60
C THR A 51 -13.30 1.97 3.27
N ARG A 52 -12.12 2.49 2.91
CA ARG A 52 -10.90 1.71 2.65
C ARG A 52 -10.43 0.97 3.90
N GLY A 53 -10.34 1.68 5.03
CA GLY A 53 -10.01 1.11 6.33
C GLY A 53 -10.98 -0.01 6.74
N PHE A 54 -12.28 0.20 6.58
CA PHE A 54 -13.29 -0.82 6.89
C PHE A 54 -13.12 -2.11 6.06
N GLY A 55 -12.87 -1.99 4.76
CA GLY A 55 -12.62 -3.16 3.89
C GLY A 55 -11.38 -3.95 4.32
N ALA A 56 -10.30 -3.25 4.69
CA ALA A 56 -9.09 -3.87 5.24
C ALA A 56 -9.38 -4.57 6.57
N MET A 57 -10.10 -3.92 7.49
CA MET A 57 -10.50 -4.48 8.78
C MET A 57 -11.37 -5.74 8.63
N CYS A 58 -12.32 -5.78 7.70
CA CYS A 58 -13.12 -6.98 7.45
C CYS A 58 -12.24 -8.15 7.00
N THR A 59 -11.31 -7.88 6.08
CA THR A 59 -10.39 -8.90 5.56
C THR A 59 -9.45 -9.41 6.65
N PHE A 60 -8.95 -8.51 7.49
CA PHE A 60 -8.13 -8.83 8.65
C PHE A 60 -8.89 -9.69 9.67
N ASN A 61 -10.14 -9.36 9.99
CA ASN A 61 -10.96 -10.13 10.94
C ASN A 61 -11.26 -11.56 10.46
N ILE A 62 -11.48 -11.74 9.15
CA ILE A 62 -11.62 -13.06 8.56
C ILE A 62 -10.32 -13.85 8.77
N ALA A 63 -9.17 -13.25 8.45
CA ALA A 63 -7.87 -13.89 8.65
C ALA A 63 -7.64 -14.26 10.12
N LYS A 64 -7.87 -13.33 11.05
CA LYS A 64 -7.75 -13.57 12.48
C LYS A 64 -8.59 -14.77 12.93
N THR A 65 -9.84 -14.84 12.49
CA THR A 65 -10.74 -15.96 12.84
C THR A 65 -10.20 -17.31 12.33
N GLU A 66 -9.59 -17.33 11.14
CA GLU A 66 -8.97 -18.54 10.60
C GLU A 66 -7.69 -18.93 11.36
N TYR A 67 -6.86 -17.97 11.78
CA TYR A 67 -5.71 -18.24 12.65
C TYR A 67 -6.12 -18.73 14.04
N ASP A 68 -7.13 -18.11 14.67
CA ASP A 68 -7.65 -18.53 15.98
C ASP A 68 -8.15 -19.99 15.94
N ALA A 69 -8.64 -20.45 14.78
CA ALA A 69 -9.08 -21.84 14.61
C ALA A 69 -7.94 -22.88 14.67
N LEU A 70 -6.68 -22.45 14.49
CA LEU A 70 -5.51 -23.32 14.57
C LEU A 70 -5.18 -23.77 16.00
N GLU A 71 -5.69 -23.09 17.04
CA GLU A 71 -5.46 -23.45 18.45
C GLU A 71 -5.88 -24.89 18.79
N LYS A 72 -6.72 -25.50 17.95
CA LYS A 72 -7.22 -26.88 18.10
C LYS A 72 -6.28 -27.94 17.52
N LEU A 73 -5.26 -27.51 16.77
CA LEU A 73 -4.31 -28.40 16.10
C LEU A 73 -3.02 -28.49 16.91
N GLY A 74 -2.24 -29.55 16.68
CA GLY A 74 -0.96 -29.76 17.36
C GLY A 74 0.10 -30.36 16.45
N GLY A 75 1.37 -30.14 16.79
CA GLY A 75 2.51 -30.71 16.09
C GLY A 75 2.56 -30.32 14.61
N LYS A 76 2.91 -31.28 13.75
CA LYS A 76 3.16 -31.03 12.31
C LYS A 76 1.92 -30.59 11.52
N GLU A 77 0.73 -30.96 11.98
CA GLU A 77 -0.52 -30.51 11.35
C GLU A 77 -0.74 -29.01 11.58
N TYR A 78 -0.46 -28.52 12.77
CA TYR A 78 -0.49 -27.09 13.10
C TYR A 78 0.51 -26.31 12.24
N GLU A 79 1.77 -26.74 12.18
CA GLU A 79 2.82 -26.05 11.40
C GLU A 79 2.45 -25.93 9.91
N ASN A 80 1.99 -27.03 9.30
CA ASN A 80 1.58 -27.02 7.89
C ASN A 80 0.37 -26.10 7.66
N ALA A 81 -0.61 -26.13 8.56
CA ALA A 81 -1.80 -25.27 8.47
C ALA A 81 -1.45 -23.79 8.66
N LEU A 82 -0.51 -23.49 9.57
CA LEU A 82 -0.01 -22.14 9.83
C LEU A 82 0.65 -21.54 8.58
N HIS A 83 1.59 -22.25 7.96
CA HIS A 83 2.24 -21.82 6.71
C HIS A 83 1.23 -21.66 5.56
N ALA A 84 0.23 -22.55 5.47
CA ALA A 84 -0.83 -22.42 4.47
C ALA A 84 -1.68 -21.16 4.67
N LEU A 85 -2.01 -20.82 5.92
CA LEU A 85 -2.72 -19.57 6.25
C LEU A 85 -1.84 -18.34 5.99
N HIS A 86 -0.56 -18.37 6.36
CA HIS A 86 0.38 -17.28 6.05
C HIS A 86 0.41 -17.00 4.55
N ARG A 87 0.58 -18.03 3.71
CA ARG A 87 0.58 -17.86 2.24
C ARG A 87 -0.75 -17.34 1.70
N LYS A 88 -1.88 -17.82 2.22
CA LYS A 88 -3.21 -17.36 1.79
C LYS A 88 -3.43 -15.88 2.16
N HIS A 89 -3.12 -15.51 3.40
CA HIS A 89 -3.41 -14.19 3.91
C HIS A 89 -2.35 -13.15 3.54
N SER A 90 -1.12 -13.54 3.22
CA SER A 90 -0.14 -12.65 2.61
C SER A 90 -0.56 -12.20 1.22
N GLN A 91 -1.03 -13.13 0.37
CA GLN A 91 -1.62 -12.79 -0.93
C GLN A 91 -2.85 -11.89 -0.80
N THR A 92 -3.65 -12.14 0.23
CA THR A 92 -4.83 -11.31 0.53
C THR A 92 -4.40 -9.91 0.95
N ALA A 93 -3.39 -9.77 1.81
CA ALA A 93 -2.83 -8.48 2.23
C ALA A 93 -2.22 -7.71 1.05
N LEU A 94 -1.50 -8.39 0.16
CA LEU A 94 -0.98 -7.82 -1.09
C LEU A 94 -2.11 -7.25 -1.96
N ASN A 95 -3.21 -7.99 -2.13
CA ASN A 95 -4.37 -7.53 -2.90
C ASN A 95 -5.06 -6.33 -2.23
N VAL A 96 -5.20 -6.35 -0.90
CA VAL A 96 -5.72 -5.20 -0.14
C VAL A 96 -4.83 -3.98 -0.37
N ALA A 97 -3.50 -4.15 -0.35
CA ALA A 97 -2.58 -3.06 -0.58
C ALA A 97 -2.67 -2.50 -2.00
N ARG A 98 -2.68 -3.36 -3.02
CA ARG A 98 -2.83 -2.96 -4.44
C ARG A 98 -4.14 -2.22 -4.70
N ASN A 99 -5.25 -2.73 -4.18
CA ASN A 99 -6.56 -2.13 -4.39
C ASN A 99 -6.71 -0.77 -3.70
N ASN A 100 -6.07 -0.60 -2.55
CA ASN A 100 -6.13 0.65 -1.80
C ASN A 100 -5.11 1.69 -2.28
N GLY A 101 -3.98 1.27 -2.84
CA GLY A 101 -2.92 2.19 -3.26
C GLY A 101 -2.29 2.97 -2.10
N GLY A 102 -1.52 4.01 -2.44
CA GLY A 102 -1.08 5.02 -1.48
C GLY A 102 -0.36 4.46 -0.26
N ILE A 103 -0.88 4.80 0.92
CA ILE A 103 -0.32 4.41 2.21
C ILE A 103 -0.27 2.90 2.39
N PHE A 104 -1.28 2.14 1.93
CA PHE A 104 -1.24 0.68 2.06
C PHE A 104 -0.10 0.05 1.26
N VAL A 105 0.16 0.54 0.04
CA VAL A 105 1.32 0.11 -0.77
C VAL A 105 2.61 0.43 -0.04
N LYS A 106 2.71 1.65 0.53
CA LYS A 106 3.91 2.07 1.25
C LYS A 106 4.16 1.26 2.53
N ILE A 107 3.10 0.87 3.25
CA ILE A 107 3.20 -0.02 4.42
C ILE A 107 3.65 -1.41 3.98
N GLY A 108 3.11 -1.93 2.88
CA GLY A 108 3.57 -3.20 2.33
C GLY A 108 5.05 -3.18 1.92
N GLN A 109 5.51 -2.11 1.26
CA GLN A 109 6.93 -1.90 0.95
C GLN A 109 7.79 -1.82 2.22
N PHE A 110 7.30 -1.16 3.28
CA PHE A 110 7.98 -1.14 4.57
C PHE A 110 8.13 -2.55 5.13
N ILE A 111 7.05 -3.35 5.15
CA ILE A 111 7.10 -4.73 5.65
C ILE A 111 8.06 -5.59 4.81
N ALA A 112 8.03 -5.46 3.48
CA ALA A 112 8.96 -6.15 2.59
C ALA A 112 10.43 -5.81 2.88
N SER A 113 10.72 -4.57 3.28
CA SER A 113 12.08 -4.14 3.66
C SER A 113 12.59 -4.72 4.98
N LEU A 114 11.75 -5.41 5.75
CA LEU A 114 12.14 -6.04 7.02
C LEU A 114 12.73 -7.45 6.84
N GLU A 115 12.95 -7.89 5.60
CA GLU A 115 13.60 -9.16 5.29
C GLU A 115 14.87 -9.37 6.13
N GLY A 116 14.93 -10.47 6.88
CA GLY A 116 16.04 -10.81 7.76
C GLY A 116 16.20 -9.95 9.03
N ALA A 117 15.49 -8.82 9.14
CA ALA A 117 15.54 -7.92 10.28
C ALA A 117 14.36 -8.11 11.26
N SER A 118 13.24 -8.68 10.80
CA SER A 118 12.04 -8.92 11.62
C SER A 118 12.15 -10.12 12.57
N GLY A 119 13.17 -10.98 12.43
CA GLY A 119 13.19 -12.29 13.10
C GLY A 119 11.88 -13.05 12.82
N ASP A 120 11.31 -13.65 13.86
CA ASP A 120 10.03 -14.37 13.78
C ASP A 120 8.79 -13.46 13.94
N ALA A 121 8.97 -12.13 14.04
CA ALA A 121 7.85 -11.22 14.30
C ALA A 121 6.92 -11.05 13.09
N ILE A 122 7.46 -11.17 11.88
CA ILE A 122 6.72 -11.10 10.62
C ILE A 122 6.97 -12.39 9.84
N PRO A 123 5.93 -13.16 9.49
CA PRO A 123 6.10 -14.39 8.73
C PRO A 123 6.71 -14.13 7.36
N HIS A 124 7.63 -14.99 6.94
CA HIS A 124 8.33 -14.89 5.66
C HIS A 124 7.37 -14.73 4.47
N GLU A 125 6.24 -15.44 4.44
CA GLU A 125 5.27 -15.38 3.34
C GLU A 125 4.66 -13.98 3.16
N TYR A 126 4.61 -13.16 4.22
CA TYR A 126 4.17 -11.75 4.12
C TYR A 126 5.24 -10.87 3.52
N VAL A 127 6.50 -11.05 3.95
CA VAL A 127 7.64 -10.31 3.38
C VAL A 127 7.77 -10.60 1.89
N GLU A 128 7.77 -11.88 1.52
CA GLU A 128 7.86 -12.36 0.13
C GLU A 128 6.73 -11.79 -0.75
N ALA A 129 5.47 -11.93 -0.31
CA ALA A 129 4.35 -11.45 -1.11
C ALA A 129 4.34 -9.91 -1.25
N LEU A 130 4.63 -9.18 -0.17
CA LEU A 130 4.59 -7.71 -0.20
C LEU A 130 5.78 -7.10 -0.97
N ALA A 131 6.84 -7.86 -1.22
CA ALA A 131 7.92 -7.43 -2.11
C ALA A 131 7.41 -7.11 -3.53
N GLU A 132 6.32 -7.74 -3.99
CA GLU A 132 5.72 -7.41 -5.30
C GLU A 132 5.13 -5.98 -5.38
N LEU A 133 5.05 -5.25 -4.26
CA LEU A 133 4.61 -3.85 -4.24
C LEU A 133 5.70 -2.86 -4.64
N THR A 134 6.94 -3.31 -4.87
CA THR A 134 8.04 -2.45 -5.33
C THR A 134 7.97 -2.13 -6.82
N ASP A 135 7.04 -2.75 -7.56
CA ASP A 135 6.80 -2.47 -8.98
C ASP A 135 6.18 -1.09 -9.22
N LYS A 136 6.26 -0.61 -10.48
CA LYS A 136 5.78 0.71 -10.89
C LYS A 136 4.31 0.90 -10.52
N ALA A 137 4.04 1.95 -9.73
CA ALA A 137 2.68 2.36 -9.43
C ALA A 137 2.03 3.02 -10.65
N PRO A 138 0.70 2.92 -10.83
CA PRO A 138 0.00 3.65 -11.89
C PRO A 138 0.10 5.16 -11.63
N ALA A 139 0.40 5.91 -12.70
CA ALA A 139 0.40 7.36 -12.65
C ALA A 139 -1.03 7.94 -12.63
N GLN A 140 -1.16 9.15 -12.10
CA GLN A 140 -2.36 9.98 -12.16
C GLN A 140 -2.24 11.00 -13.31
N PRO A 141 -3.37 11.52 -13.83
CA PRO A 141 -3.34 12.63 -14.77
C PRO A 141 -2.54 13.80 -14.22
N PHE A 142 -1.76 14.46 -15.09
CA PHE A 142 -0.92 15.59 -14.71
C PHE A 142 -1.72 16.69 -14.01
N GLU A 143 -2.91 16.99 -14.53
CA GLU A 143 -3.82 18.01 -13.99
C GLU A 143 -4.20 17.71 -12.52
N THR A 144 -4.33 16.43 -12.14
CA THR A 144 -4.61 16.02 -10.76
C THR A 144 -3.46 16.33 -9.82
N VAL A 145 -2.22 16.01 -10.21
CA VAL A 145 -1.05 16.27 -9.36
C VAL A 145 -0.60 17.73 -9.39
N ASN A 146 -0.87 18.45 -10.48
CA ASN A 146 -0.58 19.87 -10.61
C ASN A 146 -1.45 20.76 -9.69
N GLN A 147 -2.59 20.23 -9.22
CA GLN A 147 -3.38 20.88 -8.17
C GLN A 147 -2.54 21.13 -6.91
N VAL A 148 -1.68 20.19 -6.51
CA VAL A 148 -0.79 20.33 -5.34
C VAL A 148 0.15 21.51 -5.51
N VAL A 149 0.68 21.71 -6.73
CA VAL A 149 1.55 22.86 -7.04
C VAL A 149 0.77 24.16 -6.90
N SER A 150 -0.44 24.20 -7.45
CA SER A 150 -1.30 25.39 -7.37
C SER A 150 -1.64 25.77 -5.93
N GLU A 151 -1.89 24.77 -5.07
CA GLU A 151 -2.17 24.97 -3.65
C GLU A 151 -0.94 25.45 -2.86
N ASP A 152 0.25 24.91 -3.14
CA ASP A 152 1.47 25.22 -2.38
C ASP A 152 2.16 26.51 -2.83
N PHE A 153 2.10 26.83 -4.13
CA PHE A 153 2.80 27.97 -4.72
C PHE A 153 1.87 29.09 -5.20
N GLY A 154 0.55 28.89 -5.13
CA GLY A 154 -0.45 29.85 -5.61
C GLY A 154 -0.53 29.96 -7.14
N SER A 155 0.16 29.08 -7.87
CA SER A 155 0.23 29.08 -9.34
C SER A 155 0.46 27.66 -9.88
N PRO A 156 -0.09 27.30 -11.05
CA PRO A 156 0.21 26.03 -11.70
C PRO A 156 1.70 25.91 -12.07
N LEU A 157 2.21 24.68 -12.16
CA LEU A 157 3.62 24.42 -12.50
C LEU A 157 4.02 25.08 -13.82
N GLU A 158 3.14 25.09 -14.81
CA GLU A 158 3.37 25.67 -16.14
C GLU A 158 3.69 27.17 -16.14
N TYR A 159 3.37 27.88 -15.06
CA TYR A 159 3.72 29.29 -14.86
C TYR A 159 4.98 29.49 -14.01
N LEU A 160 5.45 28.46 -13.33
CA LEU A 160 6.65 28.48 -12.49
C LEU A 160 7.91 28.03 -13.24
N VAL A 161 7.71 27.32 -14.35
CA VAL A 161 8.77 26.77 -15.22
C VAL A 161 8.50 27.14 -16.68
N ARG A 162 9.52 27.05 -17.54
CA ARG A 162 9.39 27.35 -18.97
C ARG A 162 8.56 26.29 -19.71
N SER A 163 8.75 25.03 -19.38
CA SER A 163 8.04 23.90 -19.97
C SER A 163 8.00 22.71 -19.01
N VAL A 164 6.99 21.85 -19.14
CA VAL A 164 6.86 20.62 -18.36
C VAL A 164 6.28 19.50 -19.22
N GLY A 165 6.87 18.31 -19.13
CA GLY A 165 6.35 17.10 -19.74
C GLY A 165 5.17 16.55 -18.93
N LYS A 166 4.00 16.45 -19.55
CA LYS A 166 2.78 15.94 -18.90
C LYS A 166 2.84 14.44 -18.61
N ASP A 167 3.62 13.69 -19.38
CA ASP A 167 3.87 12.28 -19.10
C ASP A 167 4.92 12.14 -17.99
N PRO A 168 4.63 11.40 -16.90
CA PRO A 168 5.60 11.20 -15.83
C PRO A 168 6.69 10.21 -16.28
N ILE A 169 7.92 10.49 -15.86
CA ILE A 169 9.06 9.58 -16.08
C ILE A 169 9.15 8.47 -15.02
N ALA A 170 8.51 8.69 -13.86
CA ALA A 170 8.41 7.73 -12.79
C ALA A 170 7.13 7.94 -11.97
N ALA A 171 6.57 6.86 -11.46
CA ALA A 171 5.44 6.89 -10.55
C ALA A 171 5.68 5.88 -9.42
N GLY A 172 5.51 6.34 -8.19
CA GLY A 172 5.61 5.55 -6.97
C GLY A 172 4.29 5.56 -6.20
N SER A 173 4.31 4.98 -5.00
CA SER A 173 3.12 4.83 -4.17
C SER A 173 2.53 6.16 -3.69
N LEU A 174 3.36 7.19 -3.49
CA LEU A 174 2.94 8.48 -2.93
C LEU A 174 3.00 9.66 -3.89
N ALA A 175 3.71 9.51 -5.01
CA ALA A 175 4.02 10.62 -5.91
C ALA A 175 4.42 10.12 -7.30
N GLN A 176 4.43 11.05 -8.24
CA GLN A 176 5.01 10.86 -9.56
C GLN A 176 5.99 11.98 -9.91
N VAL A 177 6.89 11.71 -10.84
CA VAL A 177 7.98 12.61 -11.24
C VAL A 177 7.81 13.01 -12.69
N HIS A 178 7.88 14.32 -12.94
CA HIS A 178 7.84 14.92 -14.27
C HIS A 178 9.18 15.58 -14.59
N VAL A 179 9.51 15.67 -15.87
CA VAL A 179 10.65 16.48 -16.35
C VAL A 179 10.13 17.86 -16.73
N ALA A 180 10.82 18.90 -16.30
CA ALA A 180 10.53 20.28 -16.65
C ALA A 180 11.82 21.06 -17.00
N GLU A 181 11.66 22.20 -17.64
CA GLU A 181 12.74 23.15 -17.91
C GLU A 181 12.46 24.46 -17.17
N THR A 182 13.40 24.97 -16.38
CA THR A 182 13.22 26.25 -15.69
C THR A 182 13.27 27.44 -16.66
N HIS A 183 12.83 28.62 -16.21
CA HIS A 183 12.97 29.84 -17.01
C HIS A 183 14.43 30.18 -17.31
N GLU A 184 15.37 29.72 -16.49
CA GLU A 184 16.81 29.85 -16.73
C GLU A 184 17.38 28.80 -17.72
N GLY A 185 16.55 27.86 -18.19
CA GLY A 185 16.93 26.84 -19.18
C GLY A 185 17.50 25.55 -18.60
N ALA A 186 17.42 25.35 -17.27
CA ALA A 186 17.92 24.13 -16.63
C ALA A 186 16.84 23.03 -16.63
N ALA A 187 17.23 21.79 -16.97
CA ALA A 187 16.36 20.62 -16.84
C ALA A 187 16.24 20.18 -15.37
N VAL A 188 15.01 19.93 -14.92
CA VAL A 188 14.68 19.58 -13.53
C VAL A 188 13.71 18.40 -13.46
N ALA A 189 13.85 17.60 -12.41
CA ALA A 189 12.90 16.56 -12.03
C ALA A 189 11.96 17.12 -10.95
N VAL A 190 10.66 17.16 -11.25
CA VAL A 190 9.61 17.67 -10.36
C VAL A 190 8.79 16.51 -9.84
N LYS A 191 8.98 16.16 -8.57
CA LYS A 191 8.20 15.14 -7.87
C LYS A 191 6.98 15.76 -7.22
N LEU A 192 5.80 15.26 -7.58
CA LEU A 192 4.50 15.76 -7.15
C LEU A 192 3.76 14.70 -6.34
N GLN A 193 3.43 15.01 -5.09
CA GLN A 193 2.65 14.13 -4.22
C GLN A 193 1.21 13.99 -4.72
N TYR A 194 0.58 12.82 -4.53
CA TYR A 194 -0.83 12.67 -4.82
C TYR A 194 -1.70 13.46 -3.80
N PRO A 195 -2.65 14.31 -4.25
CA PRO A 195 -3.38 15.21 -3.36
C PRO A 195 -4.13 14.52 -2.21
N HIS A 196 -4.65 13.32 -2.45
CA HIS A 196 -5.54 12.61 -1.54
C HIS A 196 -4.84 11.99 -0.31
N LEU A 197 -3.52 11.81 -0.38
CA LEU A 197 -2.79 11.04 0.63
C LEU A 197 -2.82 11.67 2.01
N ARG A 198 -2.73 13.00 2.11
CA ARG A 198 -2.72 13.69 3.40
C ARG A 198 -4.02 13.50 4.17
N ALA A 199 -5.15 13.54 3.46
CA ALA A 199 -6.47 13.35 4.05
C ALA A 199 -6.73 11.90 4.46
N GLN A 200 -6.12 10.94 3.76
CA GLN A 200 -6.32 9.51 3.99
C GLN A 200 -5.30 8.91 4.97
N ALA A 201 -4.11 9.50 5.10
CA ALA A 201 -3.00 8.87 5.80
C ALA A 201 -3.25 8.58 7.27
N GLU A 202 -3.82 9.53 8.02
CA GLU A 202 -4.11 9.29 9.45
C GLU A 202 -5.19 8.20 9.60
N ALA A 203 -6.24 8.20 8.76
CA ALA A 203 -7.27 7.15 8.80
C ALA A 203 -6.71 5.75 8.43
N ASP A 204 -5.85 5.69 7.43
CA ASP A 204 -5.17 4.44 7.03
C ASP A 204 -4.26 3.95 8.19
N LEU A 205 -3.47 4.84 8.79
CA LEU A 205 -2.58 4.52 9.92
C LEU A 205 -3.36 4.06 11.16
N ASP A 206 -4.47 4.71 11.49
CA ASP A 206 -5.33 4.32 12.62
C ASP A 206 -5.99 2.96 12.38
N THR A 207 -6.29 2.63 11.11
CA THR A 207 -6.76 1.29 10.74
C THR A 207 -5.68 0.24 11.02
N PHE A 208 -4.42 0.50 10.64
CA PHE A 208 -3.30 -0.40 10.94
C PHE A 208 -3.02 -0.52 12.45
N GLU A 209 -3.12 0.58 13.20
CA GLU A 209 -2.99 0.55 14.66
C GLU A 209 -4.08 -0.30 15.32
N THR A 210 -5.31 -0.18 14.84
CA THR A 210 -6.43 -1.01 15.30
C THR A 210 -6.17 -2.49 15.03
N MET A 211 -5.75 -2.85 13.81
CA MET A 211 -5.41 -4.24 13.45
C MET A 211 -4.31 -4.80 14.37
N ALA A 212 -3.24 -4.04 14.61
CA ALA A 212 -2.15 -4.46 15.49
C ALA A 212 -2.62 -4.68 16.93
N GLY A 213 -3.48 -3.80 17.46
CA GLY A 213 -4.06 -3.94 18.79
C GLY A 213 -4.91 -5.21 18.94
N MET A 214 -5.56 -5.67 17.87
CA MET A 214 -6.34 -6.91 17.88
C MET A 214 -5.49 -8.19 17.92
N LEU A 215 -4.20 -8.11 17.59
CA LEU A 215 -3.26 -9.23 17.67
C LEU A 215 -2.61 -9.38 19.05
N GLN A 216 -2.53 -8.29 19.84
CA GLN A 216 -1.89 -8.29 21.15
C GLN A 216 -2.44 -9.35 22.13
N PRO A 217 -3.77 -9.58 22.26
CA PRO A 217 -4.29 -10.62 23.15
C PRO A 217 -3.86 -12.04 22.78
N GLY A 218 -3.49 -12.28 21.51
CA GLY A 218 -2.93 -13.55 21.04
C GLY A 218 -1.42 -13.69 21.26
N GLY A 219 -0.78 -12.75 21.96
CA GLY A 219 0.66 -12.76 22.22
C GLY A 219 1.52 -12.14 21.11
N HIS A 220 0.90 -11.57 20.07
CA HIS A 220 1.59 -10.94 18.95
C HIS A 220 1.60 -9.42 19.11
N ASP A 221 2.67 -8.86 19.68
CA ASP A 221 2.84 -7.41 19.80
C ASP A 221 3.50 -6.79 18.57
N LEU A 222 2.66 -6.25 17.68
CA LEU A 222 3.10 -5.46 16.52
C LEU A 222 3.07 -3.94 16.78
N GLY A 223 2.98 -3.50 18.04
CA GLY A 223 2.97 -2.08 18.37
C GLY A 223 4.26 -1.36 17.93
N TRP A 224 5.40 -2.05 17.93
CA TRP A 224 6.65 -1.50 17.39
C TRP A 224 6.57 -1.23 15.88
N LEU A 225 5.99 -2.17 15.12
CA LEU A 225 5.84 -2.05 13.68
C LEU A 225 4.96 -0.85 13.33
N VAL A 226 3.84 -0.69 14.02
CA VAL A 226 2.93 0.45 13.81
C VAL A 226 3.65 1.78 14.08
N ARG A 227 4.43 1.88 15.16
CA ARG A 227 5.19 3.09 15.48
C ARG A 227 6.21 3.43 14.39
N ASP A 228 6.96 2.43 13.92
CA ASP A 228 7.99 2.63 12.91
C ASP A 228 7.38 2.96 11.54
N VAL A 229 6.30 2.28 11.15
CA VAL A 229 5.52 2.59 9.96
C VAL A 229 4.96 4.02 10.03
N ARG A 230 4.32 4.41 11.13
CA ARG A 230 3.76 5.76 11.32
C ARG A 230 4.84 6.82 11.19
N ARG A 231 6.03 6.59 11.76
CA ARG A 231 7.18 7.49 11.60
C ARG A 231 7.64 7.56 10.14
N ALA A 232 7.80 6.42 9.48
CA ALA A 232 8.25 6.36 8.09
C ALA A 232 7.28 7.06 7.13
N ILE A 233 5.98 6.81 7.27
CA ILE A 233 4.93 7.46 6.46
C ILE A 233 4.93 8.98 6.68
N LYS A 234 5.06 9.45 7.92
CA LYS A 234 5.14 10.90 8.20
C LYS A 234 6.35 11.56 7.56
N GLN A 235 7.49 10.87 7.53
CA GLN A 235 8.69 11.36 6.85
C GLN A 235 8.51 11.42 5.33
N GLU A 236 7.85 10.41 4.76
CA GLU A 236 7.60 10.28 3.32
C GLU A 236 6.53 11.26 2.78
N LEU A 237 5.61 11.69 3.63
CA LEU A 237 4.59 12.68 3.27
C LEU A 237 5.08 14.14 3.34
N ASP A 238 6.27 14.38 3.89
CA ASP A 238 6.90 15.70 3.93
C ASP A 238 8.20 15.70 3.13
N PHE A 239 8.10 16.14 1.87
CA PHE A 239 9.25 16.28 0.98
C PHE A 239 10.27 17.34 1.43
N GLY A 240 9.93 18.16 2.43
CA GLY A 240 10.91 19.03 3.09
C GLY A 240 12.00 18.21 3.80
N ILE A 241 11.65 17.07 4.39
CA ILE A 241 12.58 16.15 5.06
C ILE A 241 13.50 15.51 4.01
N GLU A 242 12.92 15.00 2.92
CA GLU A 242 13.70 14.39 1.84
C GLU A 242 14.65 15.38 1.18
N ARG A 243 14.21 16.62 0.94
CA ARG A 243 15.08 17.70 0.46
C ARG A 243 16.27 17.91 1.38
N GLN A 244 16.04 17.99 2.69
CA GLN A 244 17.11 18.19 3.67
C GLN A 244 18.08 17.01 3.69
N ASN A 245 17.56 15.78 3.69
CA ASN A 245 18.37 14.57 3.66
C ASN A 245 19.21 14.50 2.36
N GLY A 246 18.65 14.87 1.22
CA GLY A 246 19.35 14.94 -0.06
C GLY A 246 20.51 15.93 -0.04
N GLU A 247 20.34 17.13 0.53
CA GLU A 247 21.43 18.10 0.66
C GLU A 247 22.54 17.62 1.61
N ILE A 248 22.18 16.96 2.71
CA ILE A 248 23.15 16.33 3.62
C ILE A 248 23.93 15.23 2.90
N ALA A 249 23.25 14.33 2.20
CA ALA A 249 23.86 13.25 1.44
C ALA A 249 24.79 13.79 0.35
N ARG A 250 24.36 14.81 -0.39
CA ARG A 250 25.17 15.48 -1.41
C ARG A 250 26.46 16.05 -0.82
N ALA A 251 26.39 16.73 0.31
CA ALA A 251 27.56 17.28 0.98
C ALA A 251 28.50 16.19 1.50
N ALA A 252 27.95 15.12 2.09
CA ALA A 252 28.73 14.01 2.64
C ALA A 252 29.44 13.19 1.54
N LEU A 253 28.78 12.97 0.41
CA LEU A 253 29.28 12.10 -0.66
C LEU A 253 30.17 12.81 -1.67
N ALA A 254 30.08 14.14 -1.79
CA ALA A 254 30.81 14.93 -2.78
C ALA A 254 32.34 14.70 -2.78
N HIS A 255 32.93 14.38 -1.63
CA HIS A 255 34.37 14.16 -1.49
C HIS A 255 34.78 12.69 -1.39
N LEU A 256 33.82 11.81 -1.10
CA LEU A 256 34.12 10.41 -0.86
C LEU A 256 34.08 9.64 -2.18
N TRP A 257 32.99 9.76 -2.94
CA TRP A 257 32.68 8.82 -4.02
C TRP A 257 32.43 9.57 -5.33
N PRO A 258 33.44 9.77 -6.19
CA PRO A 258 33.34 10.59 -7.41
C PRO A 258 32.37 10.02 -8.47
N HIS A 259 31.98 8.75 -8.35
CA HIS A 259 31.02 8.09 -9.23
C HIS A 259 29.58 8.14 -8.72
N VAL A 260 29.33 8.73 -7.55
CA VAL A 260 27.98 8.91 -7.00
C VAL A 260 27.57 10.36 -7.11
N CYS A 261 26.40 10.57 -7.70
CA CYS A 261 25.82 11.90 -7.87
C CYS A 261 24.52 11.99 -7.06
N VAL A 262 24.36 13.09 -6.32
CA VAL A 262 23.11 13.42 -5.62
C VAL A 262 22.61 14.76 -6.18
N PRO A 263 21.41 14.81 -6.77
CA PRO A 263 20.92 16.00 -7.43
C PRO A 263 20.64 17.12 -6.43
N ARG A 264 21.02 18.34 -6.78
CA ARG A 264 20.75 19.52 -5.97
C ARG A 264 19.27 19.88 -6.02
N ALA A 265 18.71 20.29 -4.89
CA ALA A 265 17.34 20.77 -4.84
C ALA A 265 17.22 22.22 -5.36
N ILE A 266 16.15 22.51 -6.09
CA ILE A 266 15.77 23.86 -6.51
C ILE A 266 14.82 24.42 -5.46
N ALA A 267 15.38 24.99 -4.39
CA ALA A 267 14.63 25.37 -3.18
C ALA A 267 13.39 26.25 -3.45
N LYS A 268 13.44 27.15 -4.44
CA LYS A 268 12.30 28.01 -4.83
C LYS A 268 11.11 27.24 -5.43
N LEU A 269 11.32 26.00 -5.86
CA LEU A 269 10.32 25.08 -6.41
C LEU A 269 10.13 23.84 -5.51
N CYS A 270 10.38 24.00 -4.20
CA CYS A 270 10.16 22.95 -3.21
C CYS A 270 9.15 23.39 -2.15
N SER A 271 8.29 22.47 -1.74
CA SER A 271 7.35 22.57 -0.63
C SER A 271 7.35 21.24 0.14
N SER A 272 6.43 21.06 1.10
CA SER A 272 6.24 19.78 1.76
C SER A 272 5.63 18.71 0.83
N ARG A 273 5.07 19.09 -0.32
CA ARG A 273 4.40 18.17 -1.27
C ARG A 273 4.95 18.20 -2.69
N VAL A 274 5.91 19.09 -2.95
CA VAL A 274 6.61 19.24 -4.23
C VAL A 274 8.11 19.23 -3.97
N LEU A 275 8.84 18.32 -4.61
CA LEU A 275 10.30 18.28 -4.57
C LEU A 275 10.84 18.46 -5.98
N THR A 276 11.58 19.54 -6.19
CA THR A 276 12.23 19.81 -7.47
C THR A 276 13.74 19.69 -7.32
N THR A 277 14.37 18.87 -8.16
CA THR A 277 15.82 18.64 -8.17
C THR A 277 16.37 18.77 -9.58
N GLU A 278 17.69 18.87 -9.71
CA GLU A 278 18.38 18.77 -11.01
C GLU A 278 17.99 17.46 -11.70
N PHE A 279 17.66 17.53 -12.99
CA PHE A 279 17.44 16.32 -13.78
C PHE A 279 18.78 15.74 -14.20
N MET A 280 19.03 14.48 -13.83
CA MET A 280 20.26 13.76 -14.16
C MET A 280 19.94 12.64 -15.16
N PRO A 281 20.10 12.89 -16.47
CA PRO A 281 19.86 11.87 -17.48
C PRO A 281 20.97 10.81 -17.47
N ASN A 282 20.64 9.60 -17.94
CA ASN A 282 21.60 8.53 -18.23
C ASN A 282 22.37 7.99 -17.00
N LEU A 283 21.77 8.03 -15.81
CA LEU A 283 22.30 7.35 -14.62
C LEU A 283 21.80 5.92 -14.53
N THR A 284 22.68 5.01 -14.13
CA THR A 284 22.32 3.63 -13.77
C THR A 284 21.72 3.59 -12.38
N ARG A 285 20.63 2.85 -12.20
CA ARG A 285 20.04 2.66 -10.87
C ARG A 285 20.94 1.74 -10.03
N VAL A 286 21.10 2.07 -8.76
CA VAL A 286 21.95 1.29 -7.83
C VAL A 286 21.39 -0.12 -7.57
N ASP A 287 20.10 -0.31 -7.77
CA ASP A 287 19.39 -1.59 -7.61
C ASP A 287 19.34 -2.42 -8.90
N ASP A 288 20.12 -2.07 -9.92
CA ASP A 288 20.28 -2.84 -11.16
C ASP A 288 21.72 -3.40 -11.28
N PRO A 289 22.00 -4.58 -10.68
CA PRO A 289 23.34 -5.17 -10.72
C PRO A 289 23.84 -5.46 -12.13
N ALA A 290 22.93 -5.77 -13.07
CA ALA A 290 23.28 -6.06 -14.45
C ALA A 290 23.76 -4.79 -15.16
N ALA A 291 22.99 -3.70 -15.08
CA ALA A 291 23.38 -2.44 -15.67
C ALA A 291 24.63 -1.83 -15.01
N LEU A 292 24.85 -2.07 -13.72
CA LEU A 292 26.08 -1.63 -13.02
C LEU A 292 27.31 -2.41 -13.48
N ALA A 293 27.18 -3.71 -13.77
CA ALA A 293 28.28 -4.53 -14.27
C ALA A 293 28.75 -4.10 -15.67
N GLU A 294 27.86 -3.55 -16.49
CA GLU A 294 28.18 -3.01 -17.82
C GLU A 294 28.93 -1.67 -17.79
N GLN A 295 28.99 -1.00 -16.62
CA GLN A 295 29.66 0.29 -16.43
C GLN A 295 31.09 0.16 -15.86
N GLN A 296 31.58 -1.07 -15.62
CA GLN A 296 32.93 -1.38 -15.12
C GLN A 296 33.88 -1.76 -16.26
#